data_AF-A0A7Y3MK71-F1
#
_entry.id   AF-A0A7Y3MK71-F1
#
_cell.length_a   1.000
_cell.length_b   1.000
_cell.length_c   1.000
_cell.angle_alpha   90.00
_cell.angle_beta   90.00
_cell.angle_gamma   90.00
#
_symmetry.space_group_name_H-M   'P 1'
#
loop_
_entity.id
_entity.type
_entity.pdbx_description
1 polymer ?
#
loop_
_entity_poly.entity_id
_entity_poly.type
_entity_poly.pdbx_seq_one_letter_code
_entity_poly.pdbx_strand_id
1 'polypeptide(L)'
;DAPFRKQVFDILYLYKIQAFELFEMVPGFKNFHRIKKGDLLGKNQKGNIHAEKGGRILMPKYQKQGNDGYFITRQIPKVWLYTSTLMRKLKLENVVALLPGVKKVEGDSHTLQVNLRIARFFASDFFHLLGYRRKKKAEDSIIFKKREHDFKPVTE
;
A
#
# COMPACT_ATOMS: atom_id res chain seq x y z
N ASP A 1 -19.80 -19.18 3.16
CA ASP A 1 -18.40 -19.18 2.68
C ASP A 1 -17.55 -18.09 3.31
N ALA A 2 -16.30 -18.39 3.68
CA ALA A 2 -15.38 -17.40 4.26
C ALA A 2 -15.01 -16.32 3.21
N PRO A 3 -15.30 -15.02 3.45
CA PRO A 3 -15.21 -13.95 2.44
C PRO A 3 -13.84 -13.72 1.77
N PHE A 4 -12.74 -14.28 2.30
CA PHE A 4 -11.37 -14.03 1.81
C PHE A 4 -10.58 -15.32 1.57
N ARG A 5 -10.99 -16.11 0.55
CA ARG A 5 -10.19 -17.23 0.04
C ARG A 5 -8.91 -16.78 -0.68
N LYS A 6 -8.89 -15.60 -1.30
CA LYS A 6 -7.73 -15.03 -2.01
C LYS A 6 -6.85 -14.19 -1.08
N GLN A 7 -5.53 -14.21 -1.32
CA GLN A 7 -4.58 -13.36 -0.61
C GLN A 7 -4.56 -11.96 -1.22
N VAL A 8 -4.53 -10.93 -0.37
CA VAL A 8 -4.44 -9.53 -0.78
C VAL A 8 -3.09 -8.99 -0.34
N PHE A 9 -2.44 -8.20 -1.21
CA PHE A 9 -1.13 -7.62 -0.96
C PHE A 9 -1.18 -6.10 -1.12
N ASP A 10 -0.44 -5.40 -0.26
CA ASP A 10 -0.14 -3.98 -0.43
C ASP A 10 1.23 -3.79 -1.09
N ILE A 11 1.39 -2.71 -1.85
CA ILE A 11 2.64 -2.34 -2.53
C ILE A 11 3.44 -1.43 -1.61
N LEU A 12 4.60 -1.91 -1.15
CA LEU A 12 5.51 -1.16 -0.30
C LEU A 12 6.53 -0.34 -1.09
N TYR A 13 6.85 -0.80 -2.29
CA TYR A 13 7.86 -0.20 -3.16
C TYR A 13 7.62 -0.61 -4.62
N LEU A 14 7.95 0.29 -5.53
CA LEU A 14 8.02 0.07 -6.97
C LEU A 14 9.38 0.55 -7.45
N TYR A 15 10.16 -0.37 -8.01
CA TYR A 15 11.33 -0.02 -8.80
C TYR A 15 10.88 0.37 -10.21
N LYS A 16 11.01 1.64 -10.56
CA LYS A 16 10.76 2.10 -11.92
C LYS A 16 12.03 2.03 -12.74
N ILE A 17 11.96 1.36 -13.88
CA ILE A 17 13.00 1.36 -14.90
C ILE A 17 13.02 2.76 -15.51
N GLN A 18 14.19 3.41 -15.49
CA GLN A 18 14.37 4.72 -16.09
C GLN A 18 14.46 4.61 -17.62
N ALA A 19 14.22 5.73 -18.30
CA ALA A 19 14.47 5.79 -19.74
C ALA A 19 15.92 5.38 -20.04
N PHE A 20 16.09 4.50 -21.03
CA PHE A 20 17.38 3.96 -21.45
C PHE A 20 18.12 3.11 -20.39
N GLU A 21 17.44 2.72 -19.30
CA GLU A 21 18.02 1.81 -18.33
C GLU A 21 17.97 0.36 -18.83
N LEU A 22 19.12 -0.30 -18.87
CA LEU A 22 19.27 -1.70 -19.25
C LEU A 22 19.04 -2.60 -18.03
N PHE A 23 17.82 -2.54 -17.49
CA PHE A 23 17.45 -3.31 -16.32
C PHE A 23 17.30 -4.79 -16.64
N GLU A 24 17.98 -5.64 -15.86
CA GLU A 24 17.83 -7.09 -15.92
C GLU A 24 17.64 -7.66 -14.51
N MET A 25 16.62 -8.52 -14.36
CA MET A 25 16.37 -9.20 -13.10
C MET A 25 17.32 -10.39 -12.93
N VAL A 26 17.82 -10.61 -11.71
CA VAL A 26 18.54 -11.84 -11.38
C VAL A 26 17.58 -13.04 -11.53
N PRO A 27 18.00 -14.12 -12.23
CA PRO A 27 17.16 -15.29 -12.40
C PRO A 27 16.91 -16.02 -11.07
N GLY A 28 15.82 -16.78 -11.00
CA GLY A 28 15.50 -17.64 -9.84
C GLY A 28 14.44 -17.10 -8.89
N PHE A 29 14.03 -15.83 -9.03
CA PHE A 29 12.87 -15.33 -8.30
C PHE A 29 11.55 -15.81 -8.92
N LYS A 30 10.55 -16.08 -8.06
CA LYS A 30 9.16 -16.36 -8.44
C LYS A 30 8.27 -15.23 -7.92
N ASN A 31 7.10 -15.03 -8.53
CA ASN A 31 6.14 -14.06 -8.02
C ASN A 31 5.73 -14.40 -6.57
N PHE A 32 5.72 -13.36 -5.74
CA PHE A 32 5.51 -13.39 -4.29
C PHE A 32 6.59 -14.14 -3.47
N HIS A 33 7.77 -14.39 -4.06
CA HIS A 33 8.92 -14.93 -3.33
C HIS A 33 9.37 -13.95 -2.22
N ARG A 34 9.67 -14.45 -1.02
CA ARG A 34 10.17 -13.64 0.09
C ARG A 34 11.58 -13.13 -0.22
N ILE A 35 11.81 -11.86 0.09
CA ILE A 35 13.10 -11.18 -0.02
C ILE A 35 13.39 -10.42 1.28
N LYS A 36 14.66 -10.25 1.58
CA LYS A 36 15.17 -9.41 2.67
C LYS A 36 15.75 -8.12 2.10
N LYS A 37 15.83 -7.09 2.94
CA LYS A 37 16.54 -5.86 2.58
C LYS A 37 18.00 -6.21 2.27
N GLY A 38 18.53 -5.71 1.16
CA GLY A 38 19.89 -5.97 0.71
C GLY A 38 20.04 -7.16 -0.23
N ASP A 39 19.01 -7.98 -0.45
CA ASP A 39 19.07 -9.07 -1.45
C ASP A 39 19.38 -8.49 -2.83
N LEU A 40 20.27 -9.13 -3.59
CA LEU A 40 20.56 -8.75 -4.98
C LEU A 40 19.35 -9.14 -5.84
N LEU A 41 18.64 -8.14 -6.34
CA LEU A 41 17.43 -8.37 -7.12
C LEU A 41 17.73 -8.32 -8.60
N GLY A 42 18.46 -7.31 -9.05
CA GLY A 42 18.74 -7.09 -10.46
C GLY A 42 20.07 -6.40 -10.69
N LYS A 43 20.32 -6.05 -11.94
CA LYS A 43 21.48 -5.28 -12.38
C LYS A 43 21.07 -4.33 -13.48
N ASN A 44 21.82 -3.25 -13.62
CA ASN A 44 21.75 -2.34 -14.76
C ASN A 44 23.17 -1.87 -15.12
N GLN A 45 23.27 -0.91 -16.04
CA GLN A 45 24.54 -0.32 -16.47
C GLN A 45 25.31 0.41 -15.35
N LYS A 46 24.66 0.74 -14.22
CA LYS A 46 25.29 1.36 -13.05
C LYS A 46 25.73 0.33 -12.01
N GLY A 47 25.44 -0.96 -12.22
CA GLY A 47 25.83 -2.06 -11.35
C GLY A 47 24.64 -2.78 -10.71
N ASN A 48 24.85 -3.28 -9.49
CA ASN A 48 23.92 -4.13 -8.77
C ASN A 48 22.76 -3.35 -8.13
N ILE A 49 21.55 -3.88 -8.26
CA ILE A 49 20.33 -3.34 -7.67
C ILE A 49 19.90 -4.24 -6.51
N HIS A 50 19.98 -3.71 -5.29
CA HIS A 50 19.62 -4.41 -4.07
C HIS A 50 18.22 -4.04 -3.59
N ALA A 51 17.57 -4.95 -2.88
CA ALA A 51 16.26 -4.72 -2.28
C ALA A 51 16.32 -3.58 -1.24
N GLU A 52 15.62 -2.48 -1.47
CA GLU A 52 15.54 -1.37 -0.50
C GLU A 52 14.86 -1.80 0.82
N LYS A 53 13.94 -2.77 0.73
CA LYS A 53 13.11 -3.26 1.84
C LYS A 53 12.89 -4.77 1.76
N GLY A 54 12.60 -5.39 2.90
CA GLY A 54 12.12 -6.76 2.94
C GLY A 54 10.63 -6.86 2.57
N GLY A 55 10.22 -8.02 2.07
CA GLY A 55 8.84 -8.26 1.67
C GLY A 55 8.71 -9.45 0.72
N ARG A 56 7.79 -9.35 -0.23
CA ARG A 56 7.59 -10.32 -1.29
C ARG A 56 7.72 -9.65 -2.64
N ILE A 57 8.60 -10.16 -3.49
CA ILE A 57 8.81 -9.59 -4.82
C ILE A 57 7.68 -9.98 -5.77
N LEU A 58 7.18 -9.02 -6.54
CA LEU A 58 6.24 -9.25 -7.63
C LEU A 58 6.85 -8.65 -8.90
N MET A 59 6.91 -9.47 -9.95
CA MET A 59 7.55 -9.17 -11.21
C MET A 59 6.47 -9.11 -12.31
N PRO A 60 6.21 -7.93 -12.89
CA PRO A 60 5.26 -7.82 -13.99
C PRO A 60 5.80 -8.57 -15.22
N LYS A 61 4.91 -9.22 -15.99
CA LYS A 61 5.32 -9.96 -17.19
C LYS A 61 5.88 -9.04 -18.30
N TYR A 62 5.50 -7.77 -18.27
CA TYR A 62 5.85 -6.77 -19.28
C TYR A 62 7.10 -5.96 -18.93
N GLN A 63 7.97 -6.43 -18.02
CA GLN A 63 9.21 -5.74 -17.62
C GLN A 63 10.04 -5.22 -18.81
N LYS A 64 10.09 -5.96 -19.93
CA LYS A 64 10.85 -5.57 -21.13
C LYS A 64 10.20 -4.45 -21.97
N GLN A 65 8.92 -4.18 -21.76
CA GLN A 65 8.13 -3.24 -22.56
C GLN A 65 7.57 -2.07 -21.73
N GLY A 66 7.59 -2.20 -20.40
CA GLY A 66 7.09 -1.20 -19.47
C GLY A 66 8.19 -0.56 -18.64
N ASN A 67 7.80 0.43 -17.84
CA ASN A 67 8.71 1.16 -16.96
C ASN A 67 8.72 0.59 -15.52
N ASP A 68 8.10 -0.58 -15.31
CA ASP A 68 8.00 -1.20 -13.99
C ASP A 68 8.92 -2.41 -13.92
N GLY A 69 9.98 -2.31 -13.13
CA GLY A 69 10.96 -3.38 -12.94
C GLY A 69 10.42 -4.43 -11.97
N TYR A 70 10.24 -4.08 -10.71
CA TYR A 70 9.65 -4.98 -9.73
C TYR A 70 8.91 -4.22 -8.64
N PHE A 71 8.01 -4.92 -7.96
CA PHE A 71 7.32 -4.43 -6.78
C PHE A 71 7.79 -5.21 -5.55
N ILE A 72 7.92 -4.52 -4.42
CA ILE A 72 8.01 -5.18 -3.11
C ILE A 72 6.64 -5.05 -2.46
N THR A 73 6.08 -6.19 -2.10
CA THR A 73 4.73 -6.29 -1.57
C THR A 73 4.73 -6.89 -0.18
N ARG A 74 3.65 -6.67 0.56
CA ARG A 74 3.38 -7.33 1.83
C ARG A 74 1.95 -7.86 1.83
N GLN A 75 1.78 -9.06 2.36
CA GLN A 75 0.45 -9.64 2.51
C GLN A 75 -0.33 -8.87 3.57
N ILE A 76 -1.55 -8.47 3.24
CA ILE A 76 -2.48 -7.85 4.18
C ILE A 76 -3.07 -8.95 5.08
N PRO A 77 -2.94 -8.87 6.41
CA PRO A 77 -3.56 -9.81 7.32
C PRO A 77 -5.09 -9.89 7.13
N LYS A 78 -5.66 -11.10 7.19
CA LYS A 78 -7.10 -11.32 7.00
C LYS A 78 -7.96 -10.54 7.99
N VAL A 79 -7.49 -10.34 9.22
CA VAL A 79 -8.20 -9.55 10.24
C VAL A 79 -8.53 -8.16 9.70
N TRP A 80 -7.58 -7.48 9.05
CA TRP A 80 -7.79 -6.16 8.46
C TRP A 80 -8.77 -6.17 7.29
N LEU A 81 -8.79 -7.25 6.51
CA LEU A 81 -9.77 -7.41 5.43
C LEU A 81 -11.19 -7.55 6.00
N TYR A 82 -11.38 -8.39 7.02
CA TYR A 82 -12.67 -8.58 7.69
C TYR A 82 -13.17 -7.31 8.37
N THR A 83 -12.32 -6.66 9.17
CA THR A 83 -12.68 -5.40 9.85
C THR A 83 -13.04 -4.33 8.84
N SER A 84 -12.27 -4.19 7.75
CA SER A 84 -12.59 -3.22 6.71
C SER A 84 -13.95 -3.48 6.06
N THR A 85 -14.31 -4.74 5.81
CA THR A 85 -15.62 -5.10 5.24
C THR A 85 -16.75 -4.79 6.19
N LEU A 86 -16.60 -5.12 7.47
CA LEU A 86 -17.61 -4.84 8.48
C LEU A 86 -17.85 -3.33 8.61
N MET A 87 -16.78 -2.54 8.71
CA MET A 87 -16.90 -1.08 8.83
C MET A 87 -17.54 -0.43 7.61
N ARG A 88 -17.20 -0.89 6.39
CA ARG A 88 -17.85 -0.44 5.16
C ARG A 88 -19.35 -0.78 5.15
N LYS A 89 -19.73 -2.00 5.53
CA LYS A 89 -21.13 -2.44 5.58
C LYS A 89 -21.98 -1.64 6.57
N LEU A 90 -21.42 -1.38 7.75
CA LEU A 90 -22.11 -0.66 8.82
C LEU A 90 -22.07 0.87 8.64
N LYS A 91 -21.46 1.38 7.55
CA LYS A 91 -21.24 2.82 7.30
C LYS A 91 -20.63 3.54 8.52
N LEU A 92 -19.75 2.85 9.25
CA LEU A 92 -19.12 3.35 10.50
C LEU A 92 -17.97 4.34 10.21
N GLU A 93 -18.17 5.22 9.25
CA GLU A 93 -17.20 6.22 8.82
C GLU A 93 -16.83 7.17 9.97
N ASN A 94 -17.80 7.39 10.87
CA ASN A 94 -17.61 8.20 12.07
C ASN A 94 -16.82 7.50 13.18
N VAL A 95 -16.79 6.15 13.20
CA VAL A 95 -16.04 5.37 14.21
C VAL A 95 -14.56 5.28 13.87
N VAL A 96 -14.19 5.53 12.62
CA VAL A 96 -12.77 5.59 12.21
C VAL A 96 -11.99 6.63 13.02
N ALA A 97 -12.66 7.71 13.43
CA ALA A 97 -12.09 8.75 14.29
C ALA A 97 -11.92 8.34 15.77
N LEU A 98 -12.50 7.21 16.20
CA LEU A 98 -12.33 6.66 17.54
C LEU A 98 -11.12 5.74 17.65
N LEU A 99 -10.48 5.42 16.53
CA LEU A 99 -9.28 4.59 16.53
C LEU A 99 -8.12 5.34 17.20
N PRO A 100 -7.27 4.62 17.96
CA PRO A 100 -6.16 5.24 18.67
C PRO A 100 -5.21 5.93 17.67
N GLY A 101 -4.94 7.21 17.93
CA GLY A 101 -4.07 8.03 17.08
C GLY A 101 -4.74 8.59 15.83
N VAL A 102 -6.07 8.48 15.66
CA VAL A 102 -6.82 9.06 14.55
C VAL A 102 -7.63 10.26 15.04
N LYS A 103 -7.60 11.36 14.30
CA LYS A 103 -8.43 12.54 14.54
C LYS A 103 -9.05 13.01 13.22
N LYS A 104 -10.29 13.50 13.25
CA LYS A 104 -10.85 14.25 12.10
C LYS A 104 -10.15 15.61 12.02
N VAL A 105 -9.87 16.06 10.80
CA VAL A 105 -9.40 17.44 10.58
C VAL A 105 -10.60 18.38 10.75
N GLU A 106 -10.40 19.44 11.51
CA GLU A 106 -11.43 20.46 11.74
C GLU A 106 -11.85 21.08 10.40
N GLY A 107 -13.16 21.16 10.16
CA GLY A 107 -13.72 21.68 8.90
C GLY A 107 -13.78 20.70 7.71
N ASP A 108 -13.21 19.48 7.81
CA ASP A 108 -13.32 18.45 6.76
C ASP A 108 -13.56 17.06 7.34
N SER A 109 -14.83 16.64 7.38
CA SER A 109 -15.27 15.34 7.92
C SER A 109 -14.76 14.13 7.13
N HIS A 110 -14.23 14.34 5.92
CA HIS A 110 -13.69 13.30 5.05
C HIS A 110 -12.16 13.20 5.13
N THR A 111 -11.52 14.04 5.95
CA THR A 111 -10.08 14.05 6.16
C THR A 111 -9.72 13.63 7.59
N LEU A 112 -8.80 12.68 7.69
CA LEU A 112 -8.28 12.12 8.93
C LEU A 112 -6.80 12.44 9.07
N GLN A 113 -6.40 12.89 10.24
CA GLN A 113 -5.02 12.96 10.66
C GLN A 113 -4.69 11.74 11.52
N VAL A 114 -3.67 11.00 11.11
CA VAL A 114 -3.26 9.75 11.75
C VAL A 114 -1.84 9.90 12.30
N ASN A 115 -1.67 9.76 13.61
CA ASN A 115 -0.37 9.74 14.26
C ASN A 115 0.37 8.42 13.95
N LEU A 116 1.55 8.52 13.34
CA LEU A 116 2.30 7.35 12.89
C LEU A 116 2.94 6.56 14.03
N ARG A 117 3.24 7.16 15.18
CA ARG A 117 3.88 6.44 16.30
C ARG A 117 2.93 5.39 16.88
N ILE A 118 1.65 5.72 16.95
CA ILE A 118 0.57 4.85 17.44
C ILE A 118 0.12 3.90 16.33
N ALA A 119 -0.08 4.44 15.12
CA ALA A 119 -0.73 3.70 14.05
C ALA A 119 0.24 3.00 13.06
N ARG A 120 1.57 3.06 13.28
CA ARG A 120 2.60 2.40 12.43
C ARG A 120 2.31 0.94 12.08
N PHE A 121 1.60 0.23 12.97
CA PHE A 121 1.33 -1.20 12.81
C PHE A 121 0.09 -1.49 11.95
N PHE A 122 -0.77 -0.51 11.68
CA PHE A 122 -2.03 -0.74 10.98
C PHE A 122 -2.47 0.35 9.98
N ALA A 123 -2.00 1.59 10.12
CA ALA A 123 -2.60 2.75 9.44
C ALA A 123 -2.62 2.65 7.92
N SER A 124 -1.47 2.53 7.27
CA SER A 124 -1.39 2.72 5.81
C SER A 124 -2.33 1.77 5.07
N ASP A 125 -2.24 0.49 5.39
CA ASP A 125 -2.94 -0.57 4.66
C ASP A 125 -4.42 -0.57 5.08
N PHE A 126 -4.73 -0.34 6.36
CA PHE A 126 -6.11 -0.33 6.85
C PHE A 126 -6.93 0.85 6.33
N PHE A 127 -6.38 2.07 6.36
CA PHE A 127 -7.06 3.25 5.82
C PHE A 127 -7.27 3.11 4.31
N HIS A 128 -6.32 2.53 3.58
CA HIS A 128 -6.49 2.24 2.15
C HIS A 128 -7.66 1.28 1.87
N LEU A 129 -7.83 0.24 2.70
CA LEU A 129 -8.97 -0.68 2.60
C LEU A 129 -10.30 0.03 2.89
N LEU A 130 -10.33 0.98 3.83
CA LEU A 130 -11.51 1.78 4.15
C LEU A 130 -11.84 2.87 3.12
N GLY A 131 -11.10 2.95 2.01
CA GLY A 131 -11.35 3.96 0.98
C GLY A 131 -10.64 5.29 1.23
N TYR A 132 -9.81 5.41 2.26
CA TYR A 132 -8.99 6.59 2.48
C TYR A 132 -7.70 6.52 1.66
N ARG A 133 -7.20 7.67 1.21
CA ARG A 133 -5.96 7.80 0.43
C ARG A 133 -5.03 8.78 1.14
N ARG A 134 -3.74 8.45 1.18
CA ARG A 134 -2.71 9.35 1.72
C ARG A 134 -2.60 10.62 0.88
N LYS A 135 -2.61 11.80 1.52
CA LYS A 135 -2.44 13.11 0.88
C LYS A 135 -1.10 13.77 1.21
N LYS A 136 -0.71 13.80 2.50
CA LYS A 136 0.52 14.46 2.95
C LYS A 136 1.11 13.75 4.16
N LYS A 137 2.44 13.78 4.28
CA LYS A 137 3.18 13.34 5.46
C LYS A 137 3.69 14.60 6.19
N ALA A 138 3.36 14.75 7.46
CA ALA A 138 4.06 15.63 8.40
C ALA A 138 5.02 14.77 9.25
N GLU A 139 5.82 15.39 10.12
CA GLU A 139 6.89 14.69 10.87
C GLU A 139 6.39 13.41 11.56
N ASP A 140 5.30 13.50 12.33
CA ASP A 140 4.73 12.37 13.09
C ASP A 140 3.31 11.97 12.66
N SER A 141 2.78 12.55 11.59
CA SER A 141 1.41 12.29 11.15
C SER A 141 1.26 12.12 9.64
N ILE A 142 0.24 11.37 9.24
CA ILE A 142 -0.20 11.27 7.86
C ILE A 142 -1.62 11.78 7.75
N ILE A 143 -1.87 12.61 6.73
CA ILE A 143 -3.21 13.04 6.36
C ILE A 143 -3.77 12.07 5.33
N PHE A 144 -4.96 11.53 5.63
CA PHE A 144 -5.73 10.64 4.80
C PHE A 144 -7.04 11.30 4.40
N LYS A 145 -7.39 11.29 3.11
CA LYS A 145 -8.68 11.79 2.62
C LYS A 145 -9.48 10.65 2.00
N LYS A 146 -10.78 10.57 2.30
CA LYS A 146 -11.68 9.59 1.68
C LYS A 146 -11.74 9.81 0.16
N ARG A 147 -11.95 8.75 -0.63
CA ARG A 147 -12.10 8.90 -2.09
C ARG A 147 -13.43 9.55 -2.41
N GLU A 148 -13.44 10.43 -3.40
CA GLU A 148 -14.63 11.21 -3.77
C GLU A 148 -15.85 10.35 -4.15
N HIS A 149 -15.63 9.22 -4.83
CA HIS A 149 -16.71 8.28 -5.17
C HIS A 149 -17.34 7.56 -3.97
N ASP A 150 -16.70 7.58 -2.80
CA ASP A 150 -17.24 6.95 -1.59
C ASP A 150 -18.12 7.92 -0.76
N PHE A 151 -18.27 9.18 -1.17
CA PHE A 151 -19.09 10.17 -0.43
C PHE A 151 -19.79 11.24 -1.29
N LYS A 152 -19.38 11.46 -2.54
CA LYS A 152 -20.21 12.18 -3.50
C LYS A 152 -21.23 11.21 -4.10
N PRO A 153 -22.53 11.53 -4.11
CA PRO A 153 -23.47 10.80 -4.96
C PRO A 153 -23.01 10.91 -6.42
N VAL A 154 -23.22 9.86 -7.21
CA VAL A 154 -23.02 9.93 -8.67
C VAL A 154 -23.98 11.00 -9.18
N THR A 155 -23.45 12.15 -9.57
CA THR A 155 -24.20 13.12 -10.38
C THR A 155 -24.35 12.51 -11.76
N GLU A 156 -25.60 12.21 -12.13
CA GLU A 156 -26.02 11.99 -13.52
C GLU A 156 -25.77 13.23 -14.38
#